data_AF-A0AAV7BCU3-F1
#
_entry.id   AF-A0AAV7BCU3-F1
#
_cell.length_a   1.000
_cell.length_b   1.000
_cell.length_c   1.000
_cell.angle_alpha   90.00
_cell.angle_beta   90.00
_cell.angle_gamma   90.00
#
_symmetry.space_group_name_H-M   'P 1'
#
loop_
_entity.id
_entity.type
_entity.pdbx_description
1 polymer ?
#
loop_
_entity_poly.entity_id
_entity_poly.type
_entity_poly.pdbx_seq_one_letter_code
_entity_poly.pdbx_strand_id
1 'polypeptide(L)'
;TRDLVTRLPRMITGSLEPIKENLKVFEIEFGFRRNEIQQLALKVPKMLAGNKKKLTETFDFVHNTMGIPHHIITHFPQVFNTNLMRIKERHQFLTFLGRAKYDPTEPNYVSLDKLVSMPDPIFCEEVAKTSIQEFEQFQKNM
;
A
#
# COMPACT_ATOMS: atom_id res chain seq x y z
N THR A 1 -12.56 2.89 20.90
CA THR A 1 -11.84 1.67 21.36
C THR A 1 -12.60 0.36 21.17
N ARG A 2 -13.95 0.33 21.11
CA ARG A 2 -14.72 -0.91 20.87
C ARG A 2 -14.65 -1.46 19.43
N ASP A 3 -14.46 -0.61 18.41
CA ASP A 3 -14.57 -0.99 16.99
C ASP A 3 -13.34 -1.73 16.41
N LEU A 4 -12.16 -1.55 17.00
CA LEU A 4 -10.94 -2.28 16.63
C LEU A 4 -11.01 -3.75 17.07
N VAL A 5 -11.59 -3.98 18.25
CA VAL A 5 -11.69 -5.28 18.91
C VAL A 5 -12.70 -6.19 18.22
N THR A 6 -13.80 -5.63 17.69
CA THR A 6 -14.80 -6.35 16.91
C THR A 6 -14.29 -6.74 15.51
N ARG A 7 -13.46 -5.89 14.89
CA ARG A 7 -12.90 -6.14 13.54
C ARG A 7 -11.73 -7.11 13.53
N LEU A 8 -11.12 -7.39 14.69
CA LEU A 8 -10.02 -8.34 14.77
C LEU A 8 -10.10 -9.19 16.07
N PRO A 9 -11.01 -10.19 16.13
CA PRO A 9 -11.20 -11.03 17.31
C PRO A 9 -9.92 -11.71 17.80
N ARG A 10 -8.97 -12.00 16.89
CA ARG A 10 -7.66 -12.57 17.20
C ARG A 10 -6.77 -11.67 18.07
N MET A 11 -7.04 -10.36 18.16
CA MET A 11 -6.34 -9.48 19.10
C MET A 11 -6.68 -9.79 20.56
N ILE A 12 -7.82 -10.45 20.81
CA ILE A 12 -8.27 -10.81 22.16
C ILE A 12 -7.74 -12.20 22.53
N THR A 13 -7.59 -13.09 21.55
CA THR A 13 -7.30 -14.50 21.78
C THR A 13 -5.83 -14.90 21.54
N GLY A 14 -4.96 -13.99 21.11
CA GLY A 14 -3.54 -14.24 20.82
C GLY A 14 -2.59 -13.27 21.54
N SER A 15 -1.28 -13.54 21.49
CA SER A 15 -0.27 -12.61 22.06
C SER A 15 -0.38 -11.25 21.38
N LEU A 16 -0.39 -10.19 22.19
CA LEU A 16 -0.37 -8.79 21.73
C LEU A 16 1.03 -8.33 21.32
N GLU A 17 2.07 -9.14 21.56
CA GLU A 17 3.46 -8.78 21.28
C GLU A 17 3.71 -8.45 19.80
N PRO A 18 3.26 -9.25 18.81
CA PRO A 18 3.50 -8.93 17.39
C PRO A 18 2.89 -7.59 16.98
N ILE A 19 1.75 -7.23 17.60
CA ILE A 19 1.08 -5.96 17.34
C ILE A 19 1.86 -4.80 17.96
N LYS A 20 2.34 -4.95 19.20
CA LYS A 20 3.17 -3.94 19.87
C LYS A 20 4.50 -3.73 19.13
N GLU A 21 5.12 -4.80 18.64
CA GLU A 21 6.33 -4.73 17.81
C GLU A 21 6.07 -4.01 16.50
N ASN A 22 5.02 -4.38 15.77
CA ASN A 22 4.68 -3.70 14.52
C ASN A 22 4.35 -2.22 14.76
N LEU A 23 3.65 -1.85 15.83
CA LEU A 23 3.44 -0.44 16.18
C LEU A 23 4.76 0.33 16.32
N LYS A 24 5.77 -0.28 16.97
CA LYS A 24 7.12 0.30 17.06
C LYS A 24 7.81 0.38 15.71
N VAL A 25 7.65 -0.62 14.84
CA VAL A 25 8.18 -0.60 13.47
C VAL A 25 7.58 0.57 12.69
N PHE A 26 6.26 0.77 12.75
CA PHE A 26 5.61 1.89 12.08
C PHE A 26 6.08 3.26 12.61
N GLU A 27 6.30 3.40 13.92
CA GLU A 27 6.74 4.67 14.54
C GLU A 27 8.23 4.95 14.30
N ILE A 28 9.10 3.96 14.56
CA ILE A 28 10.54 4.16 14.62
C ILE A 28 11.21 3.87 13.28
N GLU A 29 10.89 2.74 12.65
CA GLU A 29 11.54 2.31 11.41
C GLU A 29 10.91 2.98 10.19
N PHE A 30 9.58 3.05 10.14
CA PHE A 30 8.86 3.69 9.03
C PHE A 30 8.68 5.20 9.24
N GLY A 31 8.85 5.72 10.45
CA GLY A 31 8.78 7.16 10.71
C GLY A 31 7.37 7.77 10.67
N PHE A 32 6.31 6.96 10.80
CA PHE A 32 4.95 7.52 10.93
C PHE A 32 4.76 8.20 12.29
N ARG A 33 4.01 9.29 12.30
CA ARG A 33 3.58 9.94 13.55
C ARG A 33 2.47 9.13 14.21
N ARG A 34 2.33 9.27 15.53
CA ARG A 34 1.33 8.53 16.32
C ARG A 34 -0.11 8.71 15.82
N ASN A 35 -0.47 9.92 15.39
CA ASN A 35 -1.80 10.19 14.82
C ASN A 35 -2.01 9.48 13.47
N GLU A 36 -0.97 9.41 12.64
CA GLU A 36 -0.99 8.66 11.37
C GLU A 36 -1.14 7.15 11.64
N ILE A 37 -0.38 6.62 12.60
CA ILE A 37 -0.49 5.21 13.03
C ILE A 37 -1.91 4.90 13.54
N GLN A 38 -2.49 5.78 14.34
CA GLN A 38 -3.88 5.64 14.80
C GLN A 38 -4.86 5.61 13.62
N GLN A 39 -4.71 6.50 12.64
CA GLN A 39 -5.55 6.51 11.44
C GLN A 39 -5.43 5.22 10.63
N LEU A 40 -4.19 4.76 10.40
CA LEU A 40 -3.90 3.51 9.70
C LEU A 40 -4.55 2.32 10.43
N ALA A 41 -4.35 2.24 11.75
CA ALA A 41 -4.88 1.17 12.60
C ALA A 41 -6.41 1.13 12.61
N LEU A 42 -7.08 2.29 12.65
CA LEU A 42 -8.54 2.37 12.63
C LEU A 42 -9.14 1.91 11.30
N LYS A 43 -8.50 2.27 10.18
CA LYS A 43 -8.97 1.90 8.84
C LYS A 43 -8.68 0.43 8.53
N VAL A 44 -7.48 -0.04 8.86
CA VAL A 44 -6.98 -1.37 8.50
C VAL A 44 -6.24 -2.00 9.68
N PRO A 45 -6.97 -2.52 10.68
CA PRO A 45 -6.36 -3.14 11.86
C PRO A 45 -5.42 -4.30 11.54
N LYS A 46 -5.75 -5.08 10.49
CA LYS A 46 -5.04 -6.31 10.12
C LYS A 46 -3.59 -6.09 9.71
N MET A 47 -3.23 -4.88 9.26
CA MET A 47 -1.84 -4.58 8.90
C MET A 47 -0.91 -4.68 10.12
N LEU A 48 -1.42 -4.38 11.33
CA LEU A 48 -0.64 -4.42 12.57
C LEU A 48 -0.34 -5.85 13.03
N ALA A 49 -1.07 -6.84 12.51
CA ALA A 49 -0.75 -8.25 12.69
C ALA A 49 0.03 -8.83 11.48
N GLY A 50 0.47 -7.97 10.56
CA GLY A 50 1.22 -8.37 9.37
C GLY A 50 2.62 -8.88 9.68
N ASN A 51 3.19 -9.63 8.75
CA ASN A 51 4.58 -10.06 8.84
C ASN A 51 5.52 -8.84 8.68
N LYS A 52 6.40 -8.60 9.65
CA LYS A 52 7.33 -7.45 9.65
C LYS A 52 8.09 -7.31 8.33
N LYS A 53 8.70 -8.39 7.83
CA LYS A 53 9.47 -8.35 6.57
C LYS A 53 8.62 -7.86 5.40
N LYS A 54 7.41 -8.40 5.24
CA LYS A 54 6.48 -7.96 4.17
C LYS A 54 6.08 -6.48 4.32
N LEU A 55 5.83 -6.03 5.55
CA LEU A 55 5.49 -4.63 5.83
C LEU A 55 6.66 -3.70 5.46
N THR A 56 7.88 -4.06 5.87
CA THR A 56 9.09 -3.28 5.59
C THR A 56 9.37 -3.21 4.09
N GLU A 57 9.33 -4.34 3.37
CA GLU A 57 9.53 -4.36 1.92
C GLU A 57 8.47 -3.54 1.17
N THR A 58 7.22 -3.57 1.65
CA THR A 58 6.14 -2.77 1.08
C THR A 58 6.34 -1.29 1.34
N PHE A 59 6.67 -0.91 2.58
CA PHE A 59 6.93 0.47 2.95
C PHE A 59 8.11 1.04 2.18
N ASP A 60 9.24 0.32 2.13
CA ASP A 60 10.45 0.76 1.45
C ASP A 60 10.20 1.00 -0.05
N PHE A 61 9.49 0.10 -0.71
CA PHE A 61 9.14 0.29 -2.11
C PHE A 61 8.19 1.49 -2.30
N VAL A 62 7.12 1.59 -1.52
CA VAL A 62 6.11 2.66 -1.69
C VAL A 62 6.66 4.03 -1.31
N HIS A 63 7.42 4.13 -0.24
CA HIS A 63 7.94 5.41 0.25
C HIS A 63 9.23 5.80 -0.45
N ASN A 64 10.25 4.94 -0.42
CA ASN A 64 11.60 5.28 -0.90
C ASN A 64 11.75 5.10 -2.41
N THR A 65 11.10 4.09 -3.00
CA THR A 65 11.19 3.87 -4.47
C THR A 65 10.16 4.68 -5.24
N MET A 66 8.89 4.66 -4.83
CA MET A 66 7.82 5.41 -5.53
C MET A 66 7.73 6.88 -5.10
N GLY A 67 8.45 7.28 -4.04
CA GLY A 67 8.46 8.65 -3.53
C GLY A 67 7.16 9.08 -2.85
N ILE A 68 6.32 8.14 -2.41
CA ILE A 68 5.00 8.47 -1.86
C ILE A 68 5.14 8.90 -0.39
N PRO A 69 4.69 10.11 0.00
CA PRO A 69 4.87 10.60 1.36
C PRO A 69 3.91 9.93 2.35
N HIS A 70 4.29 9.89 3.64
CA HIS A 70 3.52 9.27 4.73
C HIS A 70 2.07 9.69 4.79
N HIS A 71 1.78 10.97 4.57
CA HIS A 71 0.41 11.46 4.62
C HIS A 71 -0.46 10.80 3.54
N ILE A 72 0.05 10.57 2.33
CA ILE A 72 -0.69 9.85 1.28
C ILE A 72 -0.85 8.38 1.64
N ILE A 73 0.21 7.71 2.13
CA ILE A 73 0.12 6.31 2.60
C ILE A 73 -0.93 6.16 3.71
N THR A 74 -1.03 7.15 4.62
CA THR A 74 -2.03 7.21 5.70
C THR A 74 -3.47 7.27 5.18
N HIS A 75 -3.68 7.86 4.01
CA HIS A 75 -4.99 7.86 3.36
C HIS A 75 -5.34 6.51 2.75
N PHE A 76 -4.33 5.73 2.31
CA PHE A 76 -4.47 4.46 1.60
C PHE A 76 -3.77 3.27 2.29
N PRO A 77 -4.12 2.94 3.55
CA PRO A 77 -3.51 1.85 4.33
C PRO A 77 -3.64 0.46 3.70
N GLN A 78 -4.58 0.26 2.76
CA GLN A 78 -4.76 -1.00 2.07
C GLN A 78 -3.52 -1.46 1.30
N VAL A 79 -2.60 -0.54 0.96
CA VAL A 79 -1.32 -0.85 0.32
C VAL A 79 -0.52 -1.91 1.09
N PHE A 80 -0.58 -1.91 2.42
CA PHE A 80 0.09 -2.89 3.28
C PHE A 80 -0.52 -4.30 3.24
N ASN A 81 -1.69 -4.46 2.61
CA ASN A 81 -2.32 -5.77 2.41
C ASN A 81 -2.26 -6.27 0.98
N THR A 82 -1.72 -5.47 0.07
CA THR A 82 -1.62 -5.84 -1.34
C THR A 82 -0.33 -6.62 -1.56
N ASN A 83 -0.36 -7.55 -2.51
CA ASN A 83 0.85 -8.26 -2.93
C ASN A 83 1.88 -7.24 -3.49
N LEU A 84 3.08 -7.22 -2.92
CA LEU A 84 4.15 -6.31 -3.34
C LEU A 84 4.48 -6.44 -4.83
N MET A 85 4.44 -7.64 -5.40
CA MET A 85 4.70 -7.86 -6.82
C MET A 85 3.71 -7.08 -7.70
N ARG A 86 2.42 -7.08 -7.32
CA ARG A 86 1.38 -6.31 -8.02
C ARG A 86 1.67 -4.81 -7.98
N ILE A 87 2.15 -4.30 -6.85
CA ILE A 87 2.51 -2.88 -6.71
C ILE A 87 3.70 -2.56 -7.62
N LYS A 88 4.73 -3.42 -7.61
CA LYS A 88 5.95 -3.28 -8.42
C LYS A 88 5.65 -3.26 -9.90
N GLU A 89 4.98 -4.31 -10.42
CA GLU A 89 4.66 -4.45 -11.84
C GLU A 89 3.86 -3.25 -12.35
N ARG A 90 2.83 -2.83 -11.60
CA ARG A 90 1.99 -1.69 -12.00
C ARG A 90 2.73 -0.36 -11.90
N HIS A 91 3.52 -0.15 -10.85
CA HIS A 91 4.34 1.05 -10.74
C HIS A 91 5.33 1.15 -11.89
N GLN A 92 6.10 0.08 -12.14
CA GLN A 92 7.10 0.04 -13.20
C GLN A 92 6.47 0.21 -14.58
N PHE A 93 5.30 -0.37 -14.81
CA PHE A 93 4.58 -0.18 -16.07
C PHE A 93 4.10 1.26 -16.25
N LEU A 94 3.54 1.89 -15.21
CA LEU A 94 3.19 3.31 -15.27
C LEU A 94 4.43 4.20 -15.44
N THR A 95 5.56 3.85 -14.83
CA THR A 95 6.84 4.56 -15.02
C THR A 95 7.30 4.45 -16.47
N PHE A 96 7.26 3.25 -17.06
CA PHE A 96 7.58 3.01 -18.47
C PHE A 96 6.70 3.85 -19.41
N LEU A 97 5.42 4.00 -19.10
CA LEU A 97 4.48 4.81 -19.87
C LEU A 97 4.53 6.33 -19.56
N GLY A 98 5.36 6.77 -18.61
CA GLY A 98 5.39 8.16 -18.16
C GLY A 98 4.13 8.61 -17.40
N ARG A 99 3.37 7.67 -16.83
CA ARG A 99 2.09 7.86 -16.14
C ARG A 99 2.15 7.64 -14.63
N ALA A 100 3.34 7.38 -14.06
CA ALA A 100 3.52 7.23 -12.61
C ALA A 100 3.41 8.59 -11.90
N LYS A 101 2.17 9.08 -11.74
CA LYS A 101 1.85 10.38 -11.13
C LYS A 101 1.10 10.18 -9.82
N TYR A 102 1.79 10.31 -8.69
CA TYR A 102 1.23 10.03 -7.36
C TYR A 102 1.00 11.26 -6.49
N ASP A 103 1.27 12.47 -7.01
CA ASP A 103 0.93 13.73 -6.34
C ASP A 103 -0.52 14.13 -6.67
N PRO A 104 -1.42 14.28 -5.68
CA PRO A 104 -2.81 14.70 -5.90
C PRO A 104 -2.96 16.09 -6.54
N THR A 105 -1.91 16.92 -6.50
CA THR A 105 -1.90 18.26 -7.09
C THR A 105 -1.49 18.26 -8.57
N GLU A 106 -0.92 17.16 -9.06
CA GLU A 106 -0.51 17.02 -10.46
C GLU A 106 -1.67 16.55 -11.36
N PRO A 107 -1.70 16.99 -12.64
CA PRO A 107 -2.63 16.44 -13.62
C PRO A 107 -2.36 14.95 -13.83
N ASN A 108 -3.43 14.20 -14.11
CA ASN A 108 -3.39 12.74 -14.27
C ASN A 108 -2.97 11.98 -13.01
N TYR A 109 -3.22 12.54 -11.82
CA TYR A 109 -3.03 11.86 -10.54
C TYR A 109 -3.63 10.44 -10.51
N VAL A 110 -2.79 9.49 -10.12
CA VAL A 110 -3.11 8.10 -9.85
C VAL A 110 -3.05 7.88 -8.35
N SER A 111 -4.22 7.73 -7.71
CA SER A 111 -4.27 7.36 -6.30
C SER A 111 -3.69 5.96 -6.06
N LEU A 112 -3.12 5.73 -4.88
CA LEU A 112 -2.70 4.40 -4.45
C LEU A 112 -3.83 3.37 -4.50
N ASP A 113 -5.08 3.76 -4.20
CA ASP A 113 -6.22 2.84 -4.28
C ASP A 113 -6.41 2.28 -5.70
N LYS A 114 -6.43 3.16 -6.72
CA LYS A 114 -6.46 2.74 -8.12
C LYS A 114 -5.32 1.79 -8.49
N LEU A 115 -4.12 2.06 -7.97
CA LEU A 115 -2.95 1.22 -8.22
C LEU A 115 -3.11 -0.19 -7.61
N VAL A 116 -3.67 -0.31 -6.40
CA VAL A 116 -3.65 -1.58 -5.65
C VAL A 116 -4.93 -2.40 -5.74
N SER A 117 -6.08 -1.75 -5.93
CA SER A 117 -7.41 -2.37 -5.77
C SER A 117 -8.07 -2.77 -7.10
N MET A 118 -7.76 -2.06 -8.20
CA MET A 118 -8.46 -2.29 -9.47
C MET A 118 -8.07 -3.62 -10.13
N PRO A 119 -8.98 -4.35 -10.78
CA PRO A 119 -8.65 -5.48 -11.68
C PRO A 119 -7.73 -5.05 -12.82
N ASP A 120 -6.98 -5.98 -13.40
CA ASP A 120 -5.97 -5.67 -14.43
C ASP A 120 -6.56 -5.07 -15.71
N PRO A 121 -7.67 -5.58 -16.28
CA PRO A 121 -8.29 -4.94 -17.45
C PRO A 121 -8.67 -3.48 -17.21
N ILE A 122 -9.29 -3.21 -16.06
CA ILE A 122 -9.76 -1.86 -15.69
C ILE A 122 -8.58 -0.94 -15.39
N PHE A 123 -7.53 -1.43 -14.72
CA PHE A 123 -6.29 -0.68 -14.52
C PHE A 123 -5.64 -0.28 -15.85
N CYS A 124 -5.57 -1.21 -16.81
CA CYS A 124 -5.00 -0.94 -18.12
C CYS A 124 -5.79 0.14 -18.87
N GLU A 125 -7.11 0.01 -18.91
CA GLU A 125 -7.99 0.95 -19.62
C GLU A 125 -8.11 2.32 -18.93
N GLU A 126 -8.34 2.34 -17.62
CA GLU A 126 -8.69 3.57 -16.91
C GLU A 126 -7.47 4.34 -16.40
N VAL A 127 -6.37 3.65 -16.09
CA VAL A 127 -5.18 4.26 -15.46
C VAL A 127 -4.01 4.31 -16.42
N ALA A 128 -3.61 3.15 -16.96
CA ALA A 128 -2.44 3.07 -17.84
C ALA A 128 -2.72 3.53 -19.28
N LYS A 129 -4.00 3.60 -19.67
CA LYS A 129 -4.45 4.02 -21.02
C LYS A 129 -3.84 3.17 -22.13
N THR A 130 -3.88 1.86 -21.94
CA THR A 130 -3.22 0.82 -22.76
C THR A 130 -4.06 -0.46 -22.75
N SER A 131 -3.75 -1.40 -23.63
CA SER A 131 -4.40 -2.70 -23.66
C SER A 131 -3.89 -3.63 -22.56
N ILE A 132 -4.69 -4.61 -22.14
CA ILE A 132 -4.22 -5.65 -21.20
C ILE A 132 -3.08 -6.48 -21.80
N GLN A 133 -3.08 -6.69 -23.12
CA GLN A 133 -2.06 -7.44 -23.83
C GLN A 133 -0.68 -6.77 -23.73
N GLU A 134 -0.63 -5.44 -23.80
CA GLU A 134 0.62 -4.67 -23.61
C GLU A 134 1.15 -4.81 -22.17
N PHE A 135 0.26 -4.81 -21.17
CA PHE A 135 0.64 -5.02 -19.79
C PHE A 135 1.17 -6.44 -19.54
N GLU A 136 0.47 -7.46 -20.06
CA GLU A 136 0.92 -8.86 -19.97
C GLU A 136 2.26 -9.08 -20.69
N GLN A 137 2.47 -8.44 -21.84
CA GLN A 137 3.74 -8.50 -22.55
C GLN A 137 4.87 -7.83 -21.77
N PHE A 138 4.57 -6.71 -21.10
CA PHE A 138 5.52 -6.04 -20.21
C PHE A 138 5.90 -6.91 -19.01
N GLN A 139 4.92 -7.56 -18.36
CA GLN A 139 5.17 -8.48 -17.24
C GLN A 139 6.06 -9.66 -17.62
N LYS A 140 5.94 -10.19 -18.85
CA LYS A 140 6.80 -11.28 -19.35
C LYS A 140 8.25 -10.86 -19.59
N ASN A 141 8.50 -9.57 -19.79
CA ASN A 141 9.80 -9.02 -20.15
C ASN A 141 10.54 -8.40 -18.94
N MET A 142 9.97 -8.51 -17.74
CA MET A 142 10.48 -7.98 -16.49
C MET A 142 11.19 -9.06 -15.67
#